data_AF-A0A849ELS3-F1
#
_entry.id   AF-A0A849ELS3-F1
#
_cell.length_a   1.000
_cell.length_b   1.000
_cell.length_c   1.000
_cell.angle_alpha   90.00
_cell.angle_beta   90.00
_cell.angle_gamma   90.00
#
_symmetry.space_group_name_H-M   'P 1'
#
loop_
_entity.id
_entity.type
_entity.pdbx_description
1 polymer ?
#
loop_
_entity_poly.entity_id
_entity_poly.type
_entity_poly.pdbx_seq_one_letter_code
_entity_poly.pdbx_strand_id
1 'polypeptide(L)' 'MDEDGCFSFDEGATVQHLYKALKIPLPLRFLINCYVNSQVAGLNQKLRDGDIVSVLGTIAGG' A
#
# COMPACT_ATOMS: atom_id res chain seq x y z
N MET A 1 7.11 -5.54 7.85
CA MET A 1 8.09 -4.51 7.51
C MET A 1 9.38 -4.91 8.18
N ASP A 2 10.38 -5.27 7.38
CA ASP A 2 11.75 -5.42 7.85
C ASP A 2 12.41 -4.05 8.09
N GLU A 3 13.69 -4.07 8.49
CA GLU A 3 14.47 -2.88 8.79
C GLU A 3 14.71 -1.99 7.56
N ASP A 4 14.61 -2.53 6.36
CA ASP A 4 14.75 -1.81 5.08
C ASP A 4 13.41 -1.25 4.57
N GLY A 5 12.31 -1.47 5.30
CA GLY A 5 10.98 -1.01 4.89
C GLY A 5 10.28 -1.93 3.90
N CYS A 6 10.81 -3.12 3.64
CA CYS A 6 10.23 -4.08 2.71
C CYS A 6 9.11 -4.91 3.37
N PHE A 7 8.18 -5.38 2.54
CA PHE A 7 7.10 -6.29 2.95
C PHE A 7 7.15 -7.54 2.09
N SER A 8 7.31 -8.69 2.74
CA SER A 8 7.15 -10.00 2.09
C SER A 8 5.69 -10.44 2.20
N PHE A 9 5.09 -10.74 1.05
CA PHE A 9 3.76 -11.32 0.98
C PHE A 9 3.80 -12.61 0.15
N ASP A 10 2.83 -13.49 0.38
CA ASP A 10 2.62 -14.66 -0.47
C ASP A 10 2.24 -14.27 -1.91
N GLU A 11 2.49 -15.19 -2.86
CA GLU A 11 2.12 -14.98 -4.25
C GLU A 11 0.62 -14.64 -4.39
N GLY A 12 0.34 -13.60 -5.19
CA GLY A 12 -1.03 -13.12 -5.39
C GLY A 12 -1.51 -12.12 -4.35
N ALA A 13 -0.63 -11.66 -3.46
CA ALA A 13 -0.91 -10.53 -2.58
C ALA A 13 -1.37 -9.30 -3.35
N THR A 14 -2.31 -8.58 -2.75
CA THR A 14 -2.89 -7.37 -3.33
C THR A 14 -2.57 -6.15 -2.47
N VAL A 15 -2.79 -4.96 -3.01
CA VAL A 15 -2.72 -3.70 -2.26
C VAL A 15 -3.56 -3.77 -0.98
N GLN A 16 -4.72 -4.45 -0.98
CA GLN A 16 -5.51 -4.66 0.23
C GLN A 16 -4.76 -5.43 1.33
N HIS A 17 -3.92 -6.40 0.97
CA HIS A 17 -3.08 -7.13 1.93
C HIS A 17 -2.02 -6.20 2.54
N LEU A 18 -1.42 -5.32 1.73
CA LEU A 18 -0.51 -4.28 2.21
C LEU A 18 -1.22 -3.32 3.19
N TYR A 19 -2.44 -2.89 2.89
CA TYR A 19 -3.21 -2.03 3.80
C TYR A 19 -3.50 -2.72 5.14
N LYS A 20 -3.76 -4.03 5.14
CA LYS A 20 -3.90 -4.82 6.38
C LYS A 20 -2.58 -4.91 7.13
N ALA A 21 -1.46 -5.13 6.44
CA ALA A 21 -0.14 -5.22 7.05
C ALA A 21 0.33 -3.88 7.65
N LEU A 22 0.01 -2.76 6.98
CA LEU A 22 0.20 -1.40 7.48
C LEU A 22 -0.80 -1.00 8.58
N LYS A 23 -1.71 -1.91 8.97
CA LYS A 23 -2.76 -1.70 9.98
C LYS A 23 -3.61 -0.46 9.70
N ILE A 24 -3.83 -0.15 8.42
CA ILE A 24 -4.62 1.02 8.04
C ILE A 24 -6.10 0.70 8.26
N PRO A 25 -6.79 1.45 9.16
CA PRO A 25 -8.19 1.24 9.43
C PRO A 25 -9.03 1.58 8.19
N LEU A 26 -10.10 0.81 7.97
CA LEU A 26 -11.03 0.95 6.84
C LEU A 26 -11.45 2.39 6.49
N PRO A 27 -11.84 3.26 7.45
CA PRO A 27 -12.22 4.64 7.12
C PRO A 27 -11.06 5.48 6.59
N LEU A 28 -9.83 5.25 7.08
CA LEU A 28 -8.65 5.98 6.61
C LEU A 28 -8.28 5.62 5.17
N ARG A 29 -8.71 4.45 4.68
CA ARG A 29 -8.44 3.99 3.31
C ARG A 29 -9.02 4.91 2.24
N PHE A 30 -10.10 5.63 2.55
CA PHE A 30 -10.71 6.60 1.64
C PHE A 30 -9.91 7.91 1.55
N LEU A 31 -9.02 8.18 2.52
CA LEU A 31 -8.23 9.40 2.61
C LEU A 31 -6.80 9.22 2.11
N ILE A 32 -6.43 8.01 1.69
CA ILE A 32 -5.08 7.68 1.24
C ILE A 32 -5.12 7.04 -0.15
N ASN A 33 -4.22 7.48 -1.01
CA ASN A 33 -4.00 6.92 -2.33
C ASN A 33 -2.76 6.01 -2.29
N CYS A 34 -2.87 4.85 -2.91
CA CYS A 34 -1.75 3.92 -3.08
C CYS A 34 -1.22 4.02 -4.51
N TYR A 35 0.09 4.03 -4.64
CA TYR A 35 0.78 4.04 -5.91
C TYR A 35 1.73 2.85 -5.97
N VAL A 36 1.65 2.07 -7.03
CA VAL A 36 2.57 0.96 -7.31
C VAL A 36 3.41 1.39 -8.51
N ASN A 37 4.73 1.47 -8.35
CA ASN A 37 5.65 2.00 -9.36
C ASN A 37 5.21 3.37 -9.90
N SER A 38 4.85 4.29 -9.00
CA SER A 38 4.36 5.65 -9.33
C SER A 38 3.03 5.73 -10.08
N GLN A 39 2.31 4.62 -10.25
CA GLN A 39 0.98 4.60 -10.85
C GLN A 39 -0.10 4.33 -9.81
N VAL A 40 -1.25 5.01 -9.94
CA VAL A 40 -2.38 4.81 -9.02
C VAL A 40 -2.81 3.35 -9.05
N ALA A 41 -2.83 2.71 -7.89
CA ALA A 41 -3.16 1.31 -7.75
C ALA A 41 -4.48 1.12 -7.00
N GLY A 42 -5.36 0.28 -7.54
CA GLY A 42 -6.59 -0.12 -6.87
C GLY A 42 -6.33 -1.17 -5.77
N LEU A 43 -7.26 -1.32 -4.83
CA LEU A 43 -7.15 -2.28 -3.73
C LEU A 43 -6.96 -3.74 -4.17
N ASN A 44 -7.50 -4.10 -5.33
CA ASN A 44 -7.39 -5.44 -5.93
C ASN A 44 -6.17 -5.60 -6.85
N GLN A 45 -5.36 -4.56 -7.01
CA GLN A 45 -4.12 -4.65 -7.79
C GLN A 45 -3.20 -5.66 -7.14
N LYS A 46 -2.72 -6.64 -7.91
CA LYS A 46 -1.72 -7.61 -7.47
C LYS A 46 -0.37 -6.94 -7.38
N LEU A 47 0.33 -7.18 -6.27
CA LEU A 47 1.71 -6.77 -6.04
C LEU A 47 2.63 -7.86 -6.57
N ARG A 48 3.75 -7.45 -7.15
CA ARG A 48 4.82 -8.33 -7.63
C ARG A 48 6.07 -8.10 -6.80
N ASP A 49 6.94 -9.11 -6.79
CA ASP A 49 8.27 -8.96 -6.22
C ASP A 49 9.01 -7.79 -6.89
N GLY A 50 9.63 -6.94 -6.06
CA GLY A 50 10.32 -5.73 -6.52
C GLY A 50 9.42 -4.52 -6.82
N ASP A 51 8.09 -4.61 -6.65
CA ASP A 51 7.21 -3.45 -6.80
C ASP A 51 7.46 -2.41 -5.69
N ILE A 52 7.65 -1.15 -6.09
CA ILE A 52 7.77 -0.04 -5.13
C ILE A 52 6.37 0.49 -4.82
N VAL A 53 5.99 0.50 -3.55
CA VAL A 53 4.68 0.99 -3.12
C VAL A 53 4.80 2.28 -2.32
N SER A 54 4.10 3.32 -2.77
CA SER A 54 3.98 4.60 -2.10
C SER A 54 2.56 4.82 -1.63
N VAL A 55 2.39 5.15 -0.34
CA VAL A 55 1.09 5.50 0.24
C VAL A 55 1.10 6.99 0.55
N LEU A 56 0.26 7.76 -0.13
CA LEU A 56 0.11 9.19 0.05
C LEU A 56 -1.26 9.48 0.66
N GLY A 57 -1.27 9.96 1.89
CA GLY A 57 -2.46 10.47 2.52
C GLY A 57 -2.72 11.92 2.13
N THR A 58 -3.97 12.28 1.87
CA THR A 58 -4.42 13.66 1.84
C THR A 58 -4.58 14.16 3.27
N ILE A 59 -3.48 14.17 4.03
CA ILE A 59 -3.42 14.85 5.31
C ILE A 59 -2.96 16.25 4.97
N ALA A 60 -3.89 17.21 4.98
CA ALA A 60 -3.55 18.61 4.83
C ALA A 60 -2.59 18.98 5.97
N GLY A 61 -1.31 19.16 5.65
CA GLY A 61 -0.36 19.76 6.57
C GLY A 61 -0.74 21.22 6.77
N GLY A 62 -1.10 21.58 8.00
CA GLY A 62 -1.23 22.96 8.47
C GLY A 62 0.08 23.44 9.08
#